data_AF-A0A0F9JYA1-F1
#
_entry.id   AF-A0A0F9JYA1-F1
#
_cell.length_a   1.000
_cell.length_b   1.000
_cell.length_c   1.000
_cell.angle_alpha   90.00
_cell.angle_beta   90.00
_cell.angle_gamma   90.00
#
_symmetry.space_group_name_H-M   'P 1'
#
loop_
_entity.id
_entity.type
_entity.pdbx_description
1 polymer ?
#
loop_
_entity_poly.entity_id
_entity_poly.type
_entity_poly.pdbx_seq_one_letter_code
_entity_poly.pdbx_strand_id
1 'polypeptide(L)'
;MSRLYRMTIAVCITDEARQDNIIDAICDEWGIDYSYYDEETMRFLAIKEGHLSSESEPEFVDRISQAIWKANGSYCKIDVCVTCLDDLPYEEHSRNIDDYNQFISKKETKCIITK
;
A
#
# COMPACT_ATOMS: atom_id res chain seq x y z
N MET A 1 6.84 -18.77 13.63
CA MET A 1 5.63 -17.95 13.48
C MET A 1 5.87 -16.99 12.33
N SER A 2 5.05 -17.04 11.30
CA SER A 2 5.11 -16.10 10.18
C SER A 2 4.37 -14.82 10.57
N ARG A 3 5.05 -13.67 10.52
CA ARG A 3 4.42 -12.36 10.78
C ARG A 3 3.75 -11.84 9.52
N LEU A 4 2.61 -11.17 9.66
CA LEU A 4 1.94 -10.53 8.53
C LEU A 4 2.50 -9.13 8.32
N TYR A 5 2.84 -8.82 7.07
CA TYR A 5 3.43 -7.53 6.69
C TYR A 5 2.63 -6.90 5.56
N ARG A 6 2.55 -5.57 5.58
CA ARG A 6 2.22 -4.76 4.41
C ARG A 6 3.51 -4.17 3.87
N MET A 7 3.76 -4.40 2.59
CA MET A 7 4.92 -3.88 1.87
C MET A 7 4.46 -2.90 0.81
N THR A 8 5.03 -1.71 0.85
CA THR A 8 4.80 -0.66 -0.14
C THR A 8 6.11 -0.37 -0.83
N ILE A 9 6.15 -0.53 -2.14
CA ILE A 9 7.30 -0.25 -2.99
C ILE A 9 6.96 0.98 -3.81
N ALA A 10 7.78 2.02 -3.72
CA ALA A 10 7.70 3.20 -4.55
C ALA A 10 8.96 3.30 -5.42
N VAL A 11 8.78 3.39 -6.74
CA VAL A 11 9.88 3.49 -7.71
C VAL A 11 9.72 4.80 -8.47
N CYS A 12 10.77 5.62 -8.50
CA CYS A 12 10.83 6.76 -9.42
C CYS A 12 11.25 6.26 -10.81
N ILE A 13 10.34 6.36 -11.79
CA ILE A 13 10.60 5.93 -13.16
C ILE A 13 11.06 7.14 -13.96
N THR A 14 12.34 7.16 -14.28
CA THR A 14 12.95 8.19 -15.15
C THR A 14 12.88 7.85 -16.64
N ASP A 15 12.69 6.58 -16.99
CA ASP A 15 12.65 6.10 -18.37
C ASP A 15 11.33 5.33 -18.60
N GLU A 16 10.36 6.00 -19.21
CA GLU A 16 9.03 5.45 -19.51
C GLU A 16 9.11 4.20 -20.39
N ALA A 17 10.14 4.08 -21.25
CA ALA A 17 10.30 2.91 -22.12
C ALA A 17 10.63 1.62 -21.35
N ARG A 18 11.04 1.74 -20.08
CA ARG A 18 11.36 0.62 -19.19
C ARG A 18 10.33 0.42 -18.08
N GLN A 19 9.30 1.25 -18.04
CA GLN A 19 8.24 1.16 -17.04
C GLN A 19 7.63 -0.23 -17.00
N ASP A 20 7.19 -0.75 -18.15
CA ASP A 20 6.55 -2.07 -18.24
C ASP A 20 7.48 -3.18 -17.73
N ASN A 21 8.77 -3.12 -18.07
CA ASN A 21 9.75 -4.11 -17.59
C ASN A 21 9.93 -4.08 -16.07
N ILE A 22 9.89 -2.89 -15.46
CA ILE A 22 9.99 -2.74 -14.00
C ILE A 22 8.74 -3.31 -13.33
N ILE A 23 7.56 -3.01 -13.86
CA ILE A 23 6.28 -3.49 -13.33
C ILE A 23 6.24 -5.02 -13.43
N ASP A 24 6.58 -5.58 -14.59
CA ASP A 24 6.63 -7.02 -14.81
C ASP A 24 7.62 -7.70 -13.85
N ALA A 25 8.80 -7.13 -13.64
CA ALA A 25 9.78 -7.67 -12.71
C ALA A 25 9.29 -7.67 -11.25
N ILE A 26 8.56 -6.64 -10.81
CA ILE A 26 7.99 -6.60 -9.47
C ILE A 26 6.83 -7.61 -9.34
N CYS A 27 6.00 -7.73 -10.38
CA CYS A 27 4.93 -8.71 -10.48
C CYS A 27 5.46 -10.15 -10.42
N ASP A 28 6.52 -10.45 -11.17
CA ASP A 28 7.13 -11.78 -11.23
C ASP A 28 7.84 -12.15 -9.93
N GLU A 29 8.59 -11.22 -9.34
CA GLU A 29 9.41 -11.49 -8.16
C GLU A 29 8.57 -11.58 -6.88
N TRP A 30 7.50 -10.79 -6.79
CA TRP A 30 6.73 -10.68 -5.55
C TRP A 30 5.25 -10.96 -5.72
N GLY A 31 4.64 -10.71 -6.87
CA GLY A 31 3.19 -10.77 -7.04
C GLY A 31 2.50 -9.61 -6.31
N ILE A 32 1.92 -8.68 -7.05
CA ILE A 32 1.39 -7.43 -6.50
C ILE A 32 -0.13 -7.55 -6.30
N ASP A 33 -0.64 -7.09 -5.15
CA ASP A 33 -2.10 -7.05 -4.91
C ASP A 33 -2.72 -5.77 -5.50
N TYR A 34 -1.99 -4.65 -5.40
CA TYR A 34 -2.41 -3.35 -5.89
C TYR A 34 -1.23 -2.55 -6.43
N SER A 35 -1.41 -1.93 -7.60
CA SER A 35 -0.42 -1.02 -8.18
C SER A 35 -1.08 0.24 -8.74
N TYR A 36 -0.37 1.36 -8.67
CA TYR A 36 -0.79 2.63 -9.23
C TYR A 36 0.42 3.41 -9.76
N TYR A 37 0.28 4.04 -10.92
CA TYR A 37 1.29 4.94 -11.46
C TYR A 37 0.80 6.38 -11.32
N ASP A 38 1.62 7.21 -10.67
CA ASP A 38 1.42 8.64 -10.55
C ASP A 38 2.19 9.36 -11.65
N GLU A 39 1.47 9.81 -12.68
CA GLU A 39 2.04 10.57 -13.80
C GLU A 39 2.61 11.93 -13.36
N GLU A 40 2.06 12.56 -12.31
CA GLU A 40 2.50 13.88 -11.85
C GLU A 40 3.88 13.79 -11.18
N THR A 41 4.10 12.73 -10.40
CA THR A 41 5.37 12.52 -9.69
C THR A 41 6.31 11.54 -10.38
N MET A 42 5.90 10.94 -11.50
CA MET A 42 6.60 9.87 -12.21
C MET A 42 6.97 8.71 -11.26
N ARG A 43 6.03 8.34 -10.38
CA ARG A 43 6.24 7.31 -9.38
C ARG A 43 5.28 6.16 -9.56
N PHE A 44 5.85 4.96 -9.63
CA PHE A 44 5.09 3.73 -9.52
C PHE A 44 5.01 3.29 -8.07
N LEU A 45 3.80 3.02 -7.60
CA LEU A 45 3.51 2.49 -6.27
C LEU A 45 2.96 1.07 -6.41
N ALA A 46 3.56 0.11 -5.74
CA ALA A 46 3.07 -1.26 -5.61
C ALA A 46 2.88 -1.60 -4.14
N ILE A 47 1.78 -2.27 -3.82
CA ILE A 47 1.44 -2.70 -2.47
C ILE A 47 1.16 -4.20 -2.51
N LYS A 48 1.72 -4.91 -1.53
CA LYS A 48 1.39 -6.31 -1.26
C LYS A 48 1.28 -6.53 0.24
N GLU A 49 0.28 -7.30 0.64
CA GLU A 49 0.22 -7.87 1.98
C GLU A 49 0.62 -9.34 1.95
N GLY A 50 1.41 -9.75 2.93
CA GLY A 50 1.84 -11.14 3.00
C GLY A 50 2.85 -11.40 4.07
N HIS A 51 3.27 -12.66 4.14
CA HIS A 51 4.33 -13.07 5.01
C HIS A 51 5.66 -12.86 4.31
N LEU A 52 6.61 -12.20 5.00
CA LEU A 52 8.01 -12.39 4.66
C LEU A 52 8.36 -13.85 4.90
N SER A 53 9.17 -14.41 4.00
CA SER A 53 9.62 -15.81 4.10
C SER A 53 10.61 -15.94 5.27
N SER A 54 11.59 -16.84 5.17
CA SER A 54 12.72 -16.86 6.11
C SER A 54 13.64 -15.64 6.01
N GLU A 55 13.34 -14.68 5.12
CA GLU A 55 14.12 -13.47 4.91
C GLU A 55 13.74 -12.37 5.90
N SER A 56 14.73 -11.58 6.30
CA SER A 56 14.54 -10.37 7.09
C SER A 56 14.11 -9.19 6.20
N GLU A 57 13.51 -8.16 6.81
CA GLU A 57 13.11 -6.93 6.12
C GLU A 57 14.24 -6.32 5.25
N PRO A 58 15.50 -6.16 5.73
CA PRO A 58 16.57 -5.61 4.89
C PRO A 58 16.94 -6.54 3.72
N GLU A 59 16.92 -7.86 3.91
CA GLU A 59 17.21 -8.81 2.82
C GLU A 59 16.14 -8.73 1.72
N PHE A 60 14.88 -8.55 2.11
CA PHE A 60 13.79 -8.32 1.18
C PHE A 60 13.98 -7.03 0.38
N VAL A 61 14.33 -5.92 1.06
CA VAL A 61 14.58 -4.63 0.42
C VAL A 61 15.74 -4.71 -0.58
N ASP A 62 16.83 -5.40 -0.21
CA ASP A 62 17.97 -5.58 -1.10
C ASP A 62 17.61 -6.43 -2.32
N ARG A 63 16.88 -7.53 -2.14
CA ARG A 63 16.48 -8.42 -3.24
C ARG A 63 15.57 -7.71 -4.23
N ILE A 64 14.53 -7.03 -3.76
CA ILE A 64 13.59 -6.34 -4.65
C ILE A 64 14.25 -5.15 -5.36
N SER A 65 15.15 -4.43 -4.67
CA SER A 65 15.90 -3.33 -5.28
C SER A 65 16.81 -3.82 -6.40
N GLN A 66 17.49 -4.95 -6.21
CA GLN A 66 18.32 -5.58 -7.25
C GLN A 66 17.49 -6.06 -8.44
N ALA A 67 16.31 -6.66 -8.21
CA ALA A 67 15.41 -7.08 -9.28
C ALA A 67 14.95 -5.88 -10.13
N ILE A 68 14.55 -4.78 -9.46
CA ILE A 68 14.13 -3.54 -10.13
C ILE A 68 15.28 -2.92 -10.91
N TRP A 69 16.48 -2.79 -10.33
CA TRP A 69 17.64 -2.24 -11.06
C TRP A 69 18.06 -3.11 -12.24
N LYS A 70 17.92 -4.43 -12.14
CA LYS A 70 18.21 -5.34 -13.24
C LYS A 70 17.20 -5.17 -14.39
N ALA A 71 15.91 -5.01 -14.07
CA ALA A 71 14.86 -4.75 -15.05
C ALA A 71 14.98 -3.36 -15.67
N ASN A 72 15.26 -2.35 -14.86
CA ASN A 72 15.51 -0.98 -15.30
C ASN A 72 16.84 -0.85 -16.05
N GLY A 73 17.81 -1.74 -15.83
CA GLY A 73 19.16 -1.69 -16.38
C GLY A 73 19.96 -0.42 -16.02
N SER A 74 19.50 0.33 -15.02
CA SER A 74 20.16 1.52 -14.48
C SER A 74 19.72 1.75 -13.03
N TYR A 75 20.46 2.61 -12.32
CA TYR A 75 20.07 3.02 -10.98
C TYR A 75 18.80 3.88 -11.04
N CYS A 76 17.82 3.53 -10.21
CA CYS A 76 16.64 4.35 -9.93
C CYS A 76 16.43 4.43 -8.42
N LYS A 77 15.79 5.52 -7.96
CA LYS A 77 15.40 5.67 -6.55
C LYS A 77 14.24 4.72 -6.25
N ILE A 78 14.41 3.89 -5.22
CA ILE A 78 13.43 2.92 -4.75
C ILE A 78 13.24 3.19 -3.26
N ASP A 79 12.01 3.42 -2.84
CA ASP A 79 11.63 3.52 -1.43
C ASP A 79 10.77 2.29 -1.10
N VAL A 80 11.25 1.43 -0.20
CA VAL A 80 10.50 0.24 0.25
C VAL A 80 10.13 0.45 1.71
N CYS A 81 8.83 0.43 2.00
CA CYS A 81 8.30 0.50 3.36
C CYS A 81 7.71 -0.86 3.74
N VAL A 82 8.24 -1.47 4.80
CA VAL A 82 7.74 -2.72 5.36
C VAL A 82 7.08 -2.42 6.70
N THR A 83 5.80 -2.74 6.84
CA THR A 83 5.02 -2.49 8.06
C THR A 83 4.54 -3.82 8.62
N CYS A 84 4.96 -4.18 9.83
CA CYS A 84 4.42 -5.34 10.56
C CYS A 84 2.97 -5.05 10.96
N LEU A 85 2.01 -5.83 10.45
CA LEU A 85 0.59 -5.65 10.76
C LEU A 85 0.20 -6.27 12.12
N ASP A 86 0.95 -7.25 12.61
CA ASP A 86 0.69 -7.91 13.89
C ASP A 86 0.99 -7.00 15.10
N ASP A 87 1.87 -6.01 14.93
CA ASP A 87 2.26 -5.06 15.99
C ASP A 87 1.47 -3.73 15.93
N LEU A 88 0.50 -3.60 15.00
CA LEU A 88 -0.30 -2.37 14.92
C LEU A 88 -1.30 -2.31 16.08
N PRO A 89 -1.34 -1.22 16.87
CA PRO A 89 -2.36 -1.03 17.88
C PRO A 89 -3.73 -0.92 17.19
N TYR A 90 -4.67 -1.79 17.57
CA TYR A 90 -6.06 -1.75 17.12
C TYR A 90 -6.95 -1.15 18.21
N GLU A 91 -7.65 -0.06 17.88
CA GLU A 91 -8.72 0.48 18.73
C GLU A 91 -10.07 -0.04 18.24
N GLU A 92 -10.75 -0.81 19.09
CA GLU A 92 -12.10 -1.27 18.82
C GLU A 92 -13.10 -0.17 19.21
N HIS A 93 -13.84 0.35 18.22
CA HIS A 93 -14.91 1.30 18.46
C HIS A 93 -16.26 0.62 18.18
N SER A 94 -16.95 0.19 19.23
CA SER A 94 -18.34 -0.28 19.13
C SER A 94 -19.32 0.90 19.24
N ARG A 95 -20.30 0.98 18.34
CA ARG A 95 -21.46 1.88 18.47
C ARG A 95 -22.68 1.07 18.91
N ASN A 96 -23.43 1.60 19.87
CA ASN A 96 -24.61 0.93 20.39
C ASN A 96 -25.91 1.53 19.82
N ILE A 97 -27.04 0.98 20.24
CA ILE A 97 -28.36 1.43 19.76
C ILE A 97 -28.65 2.88 20.17
N ASP A 98 -28.07 3.38 21.25
CA ASP A 98 -28.24 4.76 21.69
C ASP A 98 -27.47 5.75 20.79
N ASP A 99 -26.25 5.38 20.34
CA ASP A 99 -25.53 6.14 19.30
C ASP A 99 -26.37 6.25 18.02
N TYR A 100 -27.04 5.15 17.63
CA TYR A 100 -27.93 5.11 16.46
C TYR A 100 -29.16 6.01 16.65
N ASN A 101 -29.82 5.93 17.81
CA ASN A 101 -30.97 6.77 18.14
C ASN A 101 -30.59 8.26 18.16
N GLN A 102 -29.37 8.59 18.59
CA GLN A 102 -28.85 9.96 18.55
C GLN A 102 -28.56 10.44 17.11
N PHE A 103 -28.16 9.55 16.20
CA PHE A 103 -27.99 9.88 14.78
C PHE A 103 -29.33 10.15 14.08
N ILE A 104 -30.35 9.31 14.33
CA ILE A 104 -31.67 9.44 13.71
C ILE A 104 -32.40 10.70 14.21
N SER A 105 -32.38 10.97 15.52
CA SER A 105 -33.03 12.17 16.09
C SER A 105 -32.45 13.49 15.55
N LYS A 106 -31.17 13.51 15.14
CA LYS A 106 -30.54 14.68 14.50
C LYS A 106 -30.95 14.89 13.03
N LYS A 107 -31.45 13.87 12.33
CA LYS A 107 -31.93 14.01 10.94
C LYS A 107 -33.33 14.63 10.85
N GLU A 108 -34.15 14.46 11.89
CA GLU A 108 -35.53 14.96 11.88
C GLU A 108 -35.64 16.48 12.09
N THR A 109 -34.57 17.17 12.48
CA THR A 109 -34.60 18.63 12.73
C THR A 109 -34.38 19.50 11.49
N LYS A 110 -34.18 18.94 10.28
CA LYS A 110 -33.76 19.73 9.09
C LYS A 110 -34.78 19.93 7.97
N CYS A 111 -36.06 19.58 8.16
CA CYS A 111 -37.13 20.01 7.25
C CYS A 111 -38.30 20.63 8.01
N ILE A 112 -38.08 21.81 8.60
CA ILE A 112 -39.17 22.75 8.82
C ILE A 112 -39.33 23.53 7.51
N ILE A 113 -40.22 23.04 6.65
CA ILE A 113 -40.70 23.81 5.50
C ILE A 113 -41.59 24.91 6.08
N THR A 114 -41.09 26.14 6.11
CA THR A 114 -41.87 27.34 6.41
C THR A 114 -42.92 27.51 5.31
N LYS A 115 -44.20 27.52 5.68
CA LYS A 115 -45.31 28.01 4.84
C LYS A 115 -45.71 29.40 5.32
#